data_AF-S4RBH8-F1
#
_entry.id   AF-S4RBH8-F1
#
_cell.length_a   1.000
_cell.length_b   1.000
_cell.length_c   1.000
_cell.angle_alpha   90.00
_cell.angle_beta   90.00
_cell.angle_gamma   90.00
#
_symmetry.space_group_name_H-M   'P 1'
#
loop_
_entity.id
_entity.type
_entity.pdbx_description
1 polymer ?
#
loop_
_entity_poly.entity_id
_entity_poly.type
_entity_poly.pdbx_seq_one_letter_code
_entity_poly.pdbx_strand_id
1 'polypeptide(L)'
;VHRSSTTARAAGAQGAEKPASEPETTISCPLCLDELNQVHMSGRLMCSTVCGHVFCSVCIRDAIKSMAKCPFCRKKLTLKQYHPIYI
;
A
#
# COMPACT_ATOMS: atom_id res chain seq x y z
N VAL A 1 -42.74 42.55 -41.46
CA VAL A 1 -43.77 42.10 -40.51
C VAL A 1 -43.11 41.25 -39.43
N HIS A 2 -43.17 41.74 -38.17
CA HIS A 2 -42.87 41.08 -36.87
C HIS A 2 -41.43 40.55 -36.66
N ARG A 3 -40.55 41.09 -35.80
CA ARG A 3 -40.56 41.43 -34.36
C ARG A 3 -40.87 40.26 -33.41
N SER A 4 -39.99 40.15 -32.40
CA SER A 4 -40.10 39.41 -31.12
C SER A 4 -39.54 37.99 -31.12
N SER A 5 -38.99 37.41 -30.05
CA SER A 5 -38.38 37.80 -28.77
C SER A 5 -38.09 36.48 -28.02
N THR A 6 -37.14 36.49 -27.08
CA THR A 6 -37.12 35.71 -25.81
C THR A 6 -36.82 34.19 -25.78
N THR A 7 -35.63 33.89 -25.22
CA THR A 7 -35.30 33.00 -24.07
C THR A 7 -35.84 31.56 -23.97
N ALA A 8 -34.92 30.60 -23.78
CA ALA A 8 -35.03 29.58 -22.73
C ALA A 8 -33.67 28.92 -22.43
N ARG A 9 -33.18 29.10 -21.18
CA ARG A 9 -32.15 28.24 -20.55
C ARG A 9 -32.84 26.99 -20.02
N ALA A 10 -32.21 25.82 -20.16
CA ALA A 10 -32.33 24.68 -19.23
C ALA A 10 -31.14 23.74 -19.51
N ALA A 11 -30.08 23.81 -18.71
CA ALA A 11 -29.88 23.02 -17.49
C ALA A 11 -29.35 21.62 -17.82
N GLY A 12 -28.02 21.55 -17.92
CA GLY A 12 -27.27 20.31 -18.09
C GLY A 12 -27.44 19.40 -16.90
N ALA A 13 -27.63 18.11 -17.22
CA ALA A 13 -27.65 17.02 -16.27
C ALA A 13 -26.28 16.91 -15.57
N GLN A 14 -26.30 17.11 -14.25
CA GLN A 14 -25.14 16.89 -13.40
C GLN A 14 -25.05 15.39 -13.12
N GLY A 15 -24.04 14.75 -13.74
CA GLY A 15 -23.60 13.43 -13.32
C GLY A 15 -22.97 13.53 -11.94
N ALA A 16 -23.42 12.68 -11.02
CA ALA A 16 -22.87 12.58 -9.68
C ALA A 16 -21.44 12.03 -9.76
N GLU A 17 -20.45 12.90 -9.67
CA GLU A 17 -19.06 12.52 -9.45
C GLU A 17 -18.90 12.01 -8.02
N LYS A 18 -18.70 10.70 -7.89
CA LYS A 18 -18.29 10.07 -6.62
C LYS A 18 -16.98 10.73 -6.18
N PRO A 19 -16.89 11.34 -4.98
CA PRO A 19 -15.64 11.93 -4.53
C PRO A 19 -14.59 10.84 -4.46
N ALA A 20 -13.41 11.11 -5.04
CA ALA A 20 -12.27 10.21 -5.01
C ALA A 20 -11.93 9.90 -3.54
N SER A 21 -12.16 8.65 -3.14
CA SER A 21 -11.80 8.14 -1.83
C SER A 21 -10.29 8.30 -1.64
N GLU A 22 -9.88 8.77 -0.46
CA GLU A 22 -8.48 8.84 -0.04
C GLU A 22 -7.77 7.52 -0.34
N PRO A 23 -6.49 7.54 -0.75
CA PRO A 23 -5.78 6.31 -1.06
C PRO A 23 -5.69 5.47 0.21
N GLU A 24 -6.47 4.38 0.27
CA GLU A 24 -6.39 3.34 1.27
C GLU A 24 -4.92 2.86 1.32
N THR A 25 -4.19 3.25 2.37
CA THR A 25 -2.78 2.88 2.52
C THR A 25 -2.70 1.43 3.01
N THR A 26 -2.75 0.49 2.07
CA THR A 26 -2.58 -0.93 2.39
C THR A 26 -1.13 -1.24 2.72
N ILE A 27 -0.90 -1.97 3.82
CA ILE A 27 0.43 -2.46 4.18
C ILE A 27 0.78 -3.66 3.29
N SER A 28 1.93 -3.59 2.63
CA SER A 28 2.44 -4.65 1.76
C SER A 28 3.93 -4.92 1.99
N CYS A 29 4.39 -6.11 1.63
CA CYS A 29 5.82 -6.41 1.64
C CYS A 29 6.47 -5.86 0.36
N PRO A 30 7.47 -4.96 0.45
CA PRO A 30 8.07 -4.33 -0.73
C PRO A 30 8.96 -5.27 -1.57
N LEU A 31 9.19 -6.51 -1.11
CA LEU A 31 10.02 -7.49 -1.83
C LEU A 31 9.22 -8.47 -2.68
N CYS A 32 8.09 -8.96 -2.18
CA CYS A 32 7.20 -9.86 -2.92
C CYS A 32 5.93 -9.17 -3.44
N LEU A 33 5.69 -7.92 -3.01
CA LEU A 33 4.52 -7.10 -3.35
C LEU A 33 3.18 -7.65 -2.83
N ASP A 34 3.22 -8.68 -1.98
CA ASP A 34 2.03 -9.20 -1.32
C ASP A 34 1.52 -8.22 -0.26
N GLU A 35 0.21 -7.98 -0.28
CA GLU A 35 -0.51 -7.21 0.74
C GLU A 35 -0.68 -8.02 2.04
N LEU A 36 -0.99 -7.32 3.14
CA LEU A 36 -1.21 -7.91 4.47
C LEU A 36 -2.13 -9.15 4.44
N ASN A 37 -3.25 -9.05 3.72
CA ASN A 37 -4.21 -10.16 3.60
C ASN A 37 -3.59 -11.38 2.91
N GLN A 38 -2.83 -11.18 1.83
CA GLN A 38 -2.17 -12.27 1.08
C GLN A 38 -1.04 -12.90 1.91
N VAL A 39 -0.32 -12.09 2.68
CA VAL A 39 0.69 -12.56 3.64
C VAL A 39 0.04 -13.46 4.70
N HIS A 40 -1.07 -13.05 5.31
CA HIS A 40 -1.77 -13.84 6.33
C HIS A 40 -2.40 -15.12 5.76
N MET A 41 -3.06 -15.06 4.61
CA MET A 41 -3.66 -16.23 3.95
C MET A 41 -2.64 -17.30 3.58
N SER A 42 -1.39 -16.91 3.34
CA SER A 42 -0.29 -17.84 3.08
C SER A 42 0.45 -18.31 4.34
N GLY A 43 -0.06 -18.00 5.54
CA GLY A 43 0.55 -18.37 6.82
C GLY A 43 1.87 -17.65 7.14
N ARG A 44 2.19 -16.58 6.40
CA ARG A 44 3.33 -15.70 6.67
C ARG A 44 2.91 -14.59 7.63
N LEU A 45 3.91 -13.91 8.21
CA LEU A 45 3.71 -12.79 9.13
C LEU A 45 4.34 -11.53 8.57
N MET A 46 3.73 -10.38 8.80
CA MET A 46 4.45 -9.11 8.66
C MET A 46 5.43 -8.95 9.80
N CYS A 47 6.63 -8.48 9.48
CA CYS A 47 7.75 -8.38 10.39
C CYS A 47 8.40 -7.01 10.29
N SER A 48 8.78 -6.43 11.43
CA SER A 48 9.65 -5.26 11.49
C SER A 48 11.06 -5.69 11.86
N THR A 49 12.04 -5.04 11.24
CA THR A 49 13.45 -5.16 11.61
C THR A 49 13.80 -4.19 12.74
N VAL A 50 14.89 -4.42 13.47
CA VAL A 50 15.39 -3.44 14.49
C VAL A 50 15.82 -2.10 13.89
N CYS A 51 15.85 -1.96 12.57
CA CYS A 51 16.07 -0.69 11.87
C CYS A 51 14.77 -0.02 11.40
N GLY A 52 13.60 -0.57 11.75
CA GLY A 52 12.29 0.01 11.47
C GLY A 52 11.67 -0.34 10.12
N HIS A 53 12.37 -1.08 9.24
CA HIS A 53 11.83 -1.46 7.94
C HIS A 53 11.01 -2.74 8.03
N VAL A 54 9.89 -2.78 7.29
CA VAL A 54 8.85 -3.80 7.39
C VAL A 54 8.81 -4.67 6.12
N PHE A 55 8.68 -5.99 6.31
CA PHE A 55 8.64 -7.00 5.25
C PHE A 55 7.83 -8.21 5.72
N CYS A 56 7.45 -9.13 4.81
CA CYS A 56 6.96 -10.43 5.26
C CYS A 56 8.10 -11.32 5.79
N SER A 57 7.75 -12.28 6.65
CA SER A 57 8.68 -13.14 7.39
C SER A 57 9.62 -13.97 6.49
N VAL A 58 9.16 -14.38 5.32
CA VAL A 58 9.96 -15.12 4.33
C VAL A 58 10.98 -14.21 3.67
N CYS A 59 10.53 -13.09 3.11
CA CYS A 59 11.40 -12.19 2.37
C CYS A 59 12.53 -11.60 3.23
N ILE A 60 12.24 -11.17 4.47
CA ILE A 60 13.30 -10.65 5.35
C ILE A 60 14.29 -11.74 5.77
N ARG A 61 13.82 -12.96 6.03
CA ARG A 61 14.67 -14.10 6.37
C ARG A 61 15.64 -14.41 5.23
N ASP A 62 15.15 -14.46 4.00
CA ASP A 62 15.96 -14.79 2.82
C ASP A 62 16.93 -13.66 2.46
N ALA A 63 16.52 -12.40 2.63
CA ALA A 63 17.41 -11.26 2.50
C ALA A 63 18.56 -11.31 3.53
N ILE A 64 18.26 -11.61 4.80
CA ILE A 64 19.30 -11.73 5.83
C ILE A 64 20.25 -12.90 5.51
N LYS A 65 19.74 -14.04 5.04
CA LYS A 65 20.58 -15.18 4.64
C LYS A 65 21.50 -14.87 3.46
N SER A 66 21.06 -14.07 2.50
CA SER A 66 21.82 -13.77 1.28
C SER A 66 22.84 -12.63 1.45
N MET A 67 22.48 -11.56 2.16
CA MET A 67 23.33 -10.35 2.24
C MET A 67 23.63 -9.86 3.66
N ALA A 68 23.04 -10.47 4.70
CA ALA A 68 23.20 -10.07 6.11
C ALA A 68 22.95 -8.58 6.40
N LYS A 69 22.06 -7.96 5.62
CA LYS A 69 21.74 -6.52 5.67
C LYS A 69 20.25 -6.30 5.42
N CYS A 70 19.73 -5.17 5.92
CA CYS A 70 18.40 -4.68 5.58
C CYS A 70 18.32 -4.33 4.07
N PRO A 71 17.29 -4.83 3.34
CA PRO A 71 17.08 -4.50 1.92
C PRO A 71 16.91 -3.00 1.63
N PHE A 72 16.42 -2.23 2.60
CA PHE A 72 16.16 -0.79 2.45
C PHE A 72 17.35 0.07 2.89
N CYS A 73 17.68 0.08 4.19
CA CYS A 73 18.70 0.97 4.72
C CYS A 73 20.10 0.36 4.81
N ARG A 74 20.28 -0.90 4.38
CA ARG A 74 21.56 -1.62 4.40
C ARG A 74 22.21 -1.82 5.78
N LYS A 75 21.53 -1.47 6.88
CA LYS A 75 22.00 -1.79 8.25
C LYS A 75 22.27 -3.29 8.35
N LYS A 76 23.41 -3.68 8.95
CA LYS A 76 23.74 -5.10 9.20
C LYS A 76 22.64 -5.73 10.07
N LEU A 77 22.17 -6.89 9.65
CA LEU A 77 21.12 -7.65 10.34
C LEU A 77 21.52 -9.12 10.49
N THR A 78 21.11 -9.70 11.60
CA THR A 78 21.16 -11.13 11.88
C THR A 78 19.74 -11.69 11.97
N LEU A 79 19.59 -13.02 11.93
CA LEU A 79 18.28 -13.69 11.99
C LEU A 79 17.49 -13.45 13.28
N LYS A 80 18.11 -12.85 14.31
CA LYS A 80 17.47 -12.48 15.58
C LYS A 80 17.03 -11.01 15.65
N GLN A 81 17.28 -10.23 14.60
CA GLN A 81 17.08 -8.78 14.58
C GLN A 81 15.87 -8.34 13.74
N TYR A 82 14.85 -9.18 13.70
CA TYR A 82 13.51 -8.84 13.23
C TYR A 82 12.48 -9.62 14.05
N HIS A 83 11.26 -9.11 14.13
CA HIS A 83 10.18 -9.72 14.88
C HIS A 83 8.83 -9.52 14.17
N PRO A 84 7.85 -10.40 14.37
CA PRO A 84 6.51 -10.18 13.85
C PRO A 84 5.87 -8.92 14.45
N ILE A 85 4.98 -8.31 13.68
CA ILE A 85 4.10 -7.23 14.11
C ILE A 85 2.65 -7.66 13.89
N TYR A 86 1.76 -7.25 14.80
CA TYR A 86 0.33 -7.55 14.75
C TYR A 86 -0.41 -6.22 14.70
N ILE A 87 -1.19 -6.04 13.64
CA ILE A 87 -1.93 -4.84 13.27
C ILE A 87 -3.36 -5.21 12.90
#